data_AF-E1F471-F1
#
_entry.id   AF-E1F471-F1
#
_cell.length_a   1.000
_cell.length_b   1.000
_cell.length_c   1.000
_cell.angle_alpha   90.00
_cell.angle_beta   90.00
_cell.angle_gamma   90.00
#
_symmetry.space_group_name_H-M   'P 1'
#
loop_
_entity.id
_entity.type
_entity.pdbx_description
1 polymer ?
#
loop_
_entity_poly.entity_id
_entity_poly.type
_entity_poly.pdbx_seq_one_letter_code
_entity_poly.pdbx_strand_id
1 'polypeptide(L)'
;MSLDVLEVDGLDSVEQRGAQLVLRSLREEGYIRFTISTYTKLKVLIGTEVLKSLTVCVNDVYQELEYYRPEVKDGFSSFEIIAPSHATVGIYFRQYVG
;
A
#
# COMPACT_ATOMS: atom_id res chain seq x y z
N MET A 1 0.94 2.08 -16.96
CA MET A 1 0.77 2.89 -15.74
C MET A 1 2.15 3.20 -15.21
N SER A 2 2.46 4.46 -14.95
CA SER A 2 3.72 4.88 -14.35
C SER A 2 3.43 5.31 -12.91
N LEU A 3 4.15 4.70 -11.97
CA LEU A 3 4.21 5.10 -10.58
C LEU A 3 5.53 5.83 -10.37
N ASP A 4 5.45 7.09 -9.94
CA ASP A 4 6.65 7.83 -9.52
C ASP A 4 6.69 7.80 -7.99
N VAL A 5 7.65 7.05 -7.45
CA VAL A 5 7.81 6.90 -6.00
C VAL A 5 8.47 8.15 -5.44
N LEU A 6 7.82 8.76 -4.44
CA LEU A 6 8.29 9.98 -3.77
C LEU A 6 9.07 9.65 -2.50
N GLU A 7 8.57 8.69 -1.72
CA GLU A 7 9.10 8.38 -0.40
C GLU A 7 8.83 6.92 -0.04
N VAL A 8 9.81 6.32 0.65
CA VAL A 8 9.72 4.97 1.21
C VAL A 8 10.40 4.99 2.57
N ASP A 9 9.73 4.49 3.59
CA ASP A 9 10.32 4.24 4.91
C ASP A 9 9.84 2.89 5.46
N GLY A 10 10.73 2.21 6.16
CA GLY A 10 10.45 0.92 6.78
C GLY A 10 10.13 -0.24 5.83
N LEU A 11 10.28 -0.07 4.50
CA LEU A 11 10.12 -1.15 3.52
C LEU A 11 11.47 -1.73 3.09
N ASP A 12 11.54 -3.06 2.99
CA ASP A 12 12.69 -3.77 2.43
C ASP A 12 12.67 -3.76 0.90
N SER A 13 11.46 -3.84 0.31
CA SER A 13 11.29 -3.71 -1.14
C SER A 13 9.92 -3.22 -1.55
N VAL A 14 9.91 -2.57 -2.72
CA VAL A 14 8.71 -2.12 -3.44
C VAL A 14 8.80 -2.66 -4.86
N GLU A 15 7.79 -3.39 -5.30
CA GLU A 15 7.74 -3.95 -6.66
C GLU A 15 6.40 -3.64 -7.32
N GLN A 16 6.43 -3.10 -8.54
CA GLN A 16 5.23 -2.89 -9.35
C GLN A 16 5.11 -3.97 -10.44
N ARG A 17 3.98 -4.67 -10.47
CA ARG A 17 3.63 -5.65 -11.51
C ARG A 17 2.32 -5.28 -12.17
N GLY A 18 2.39 -4.49 -13.26
CA GLY A 18 1.20 -3.96 -13.91
C GLY A 18 0.40 -3.03 -12.98
N ALA A 19 -0.83 -3.42 -12.65
CA ALA A 19 -1.70 -2.72 -11.70
C ALA A 19 -1.59 -3.24 -10.26
N GLN A 20 -0.53 -4.02 -9.96
CA GLN A 20 -0.25 -4.51 -8.62
C GLN A 20 0.98 -3.83 -8.03
N LEU A 21 0.91 -3.48 -6.75
CA LEU A 21 2.01 -2.93 -5.97
C LEU A 21 2.29 -3.88 -4.80
N VAL A 22 3.49 -4.43 -4.74
CA VAL A 22 3.94 -5.34 -3.69
C VAL A 22 4.86 -4.58 -2.75
N LEU A 23 4.48 -4.51 -1.48
CA LEU A 23 5.22 -3.87 -0.39
C LEU A 23 5.73 -4.97 0.55
N ARG A 24 7.04 -5.07 0.73
CA ARG A 24 7.64 -6.01 1.69
C ARG A 24 8.31 -5.23 2.80
N SER A 25 8.06 -5.63 4.04
CA SER A 25 8.72 -5.14 5.24
C SER A 25 8.84 -6.27 6.24
N LEU A 26 10.00 -6.37 6.90
CA LEU A 26 10.25 -7.20 8.07
C LEU A 26 10.09 -6.40 9.38
N ARG A 27 9.82 -5.09 9.28
CA ARG A 27 9.64 -4.19 10.43
C ARG A 27 8.18 -4.18 10.89
N GLU A 28 7.90 -3.65 12.08
CA GLU A 28 6.51 -3.50 12.55
C GLU A 28 5.73 -2.48 11.68
N GLU A 29 6.41 -1.46 11.15
CA GLU A 29 5.78 -0.36 10.42
C GLU A 29 6.42 -0.15 9.04
N GLY A 30 5.59 0.28 8.09
CA GLY A 30 6.04 0.62 6.73
C GLY A 30 5.23 1.77 6.13
N TYR A 31 5.91 2.58 5.32
CA TYR A 31 5.33 3.73 4.62
C TYR A 31 5.80 3.79 3.17
N ILE A 32 4.89 4.15 2.27
CA ILE A 32 5.22 4.53 0.90
C ILE A 32 4.34 5.69 0.44
N ARG A 33 4.94 6.64 -0.28
CA ARG A 33 4.26 7.71 -1.00
C ARG A 33 4.64 7.69 -2.47
N PHE A 34 3.65 7.78 -3.35
CA PHE A 34 3.88 7.78 -4.81
C PHE A 34 2.81 8.59 -5.54
N THR A 35 3.10 9.00 -6.77
CA THR A 35 2.13 9.64 -7.65
C THR A 35 1.66 8.70 -8.76
N ILE A 36 0.38 8.82 -9.10
CA ILE A 36 -0.25 8.13 -10.22
C ILE A 36 -0.61 9.17 -11.27
N SER A 37 -0.09 9.00 -12.48
CA SER A 37 -0.36 9.92 -13.61
C SER A 37 -1.75 9.77 -14.22
N THR A 38 -2.29 8.55 -14.28
CA THR A 38 -3.58 8.23 -14.91
C THR A 38 -4.51 7.50 -13.96
N TYR A 39 -5.83 7.72 -14.04
CA TYR A 39 -6.83 6.99 -13.26
C TYR A 39 -6.51 5.50 -13.21
N THR A 40 -6.38 4.96 -11.99
CA THR A 40 -5.96 3.57 -11.79
C THR A 40 -6.70 2.95 -10.60
N LYS A 41 -7.16 1.73 -10.81
CA LYS A 41 -7.46 0.78 -9.73
C LYS A 41 -6.22 -0.07 -9.45
N LEU A 42 -5.58 0.16 -8.31
CA LEU A 42 -4.34 -0.50 -7.89
C LEU A 42 -4.64 -1.58 -6.86
N LYS A 43 -4.13 -2.80 -7.06
CA LYS A 43 -4.14 -3.84 -6.02
C LYS A 43 -2.83 -3.76 -5.25
N VAL A 44 -2.90 -3.55 -3.94
CA VAL A 44 -1.74 -3.48 -3.05
C VAL A 44 -1.62 -4.81 -2.29
N LEU A 45 -0.42 -5.36 -2.26
CA LEU A 45 -0.05 -6.58 -1.54
C LEU A 45 1.02 -6.23 -0.49
N ILE A 46 0.71 -6.35 0.79
CA ILE A 46 1.68 -6.16 1.88
C ILE A 46 2.14 -7.52 2.37
N GLY A 47 3.46 -7.75 2.46
CA GLY A 47 4.10 -9.02 2.83
C GLY A 47 3.94 -9.42 4.29
N THR A 48 2.69 -9.54 4.74
CA THR A 48 2.29 -10.06 6.06
C THR A 48 0.92 -10.70 5.98
N GLU A 49 0.71 -11.72 6.79
CA GLU A 49 -0.59 -12.37 6.93
C GLU A 49 -1.58 -11.52 7.73
N VAL A 50 -1.12 -10.67 8.65
CA VAL A 50 -2.02 -9.89 9.52
C VAL A 50 -1.53 -8.46 9.70
N LEU A 51 -2.31 -7.51 9.19
CA LEU A 51 -2.14 -6.09 9.48
C LEU A 51 -2.79 -5.73 10.82
N LYS A 52 -2.07 -4.96 11.62
CA LYS A 52 -2.56 -4.32 12.84
C LYS A 52 -3.36 -3.05 12.51
N SER A 53 -2.87 -2.25 11.57
CA SER A 53 -3.57 -1.06 11.07
C SER A 53 -3.11 -0.71 9.65
N LEU A 54 -4.00 -0.08 8.88
CA LEU A 54 -3.73 0.40 7.53
C LEU A 54 -4.42 1.77 7.33
N THR A 55 -3.63 2.76 6.93
CA THR A 55 -4.10 4.09 6.55
C THR A 55 -3.72 4.35 5.11
N VAL A 56 -4.70 4.71 4.29
CA VAL A 56 -4.49 5.09 2.89
C VAL A 56 -4.92 6.53 2.71
N CYS A 57 -4.10 7.34 2.07
CA CYS A 57 -4.40 8.72 1.76
C CYS A 57 -4.31 8.93 0.25
N VAL A 58 -5.29 9.60 -0.35
CA VAL A 58 -5.30 9.95 -1.78
C VAL A 58 -5.53 11.45 -1.90
N ASN A 59 -4.57 12.21 -2.44
CA ASN A 59 -4.60 13.67 -2.54
C ASN A 59 -4.95 14.36 -1.21
N ASP A 60 -4.27 13.95 -0.14
CA ASP A 60 -4.47 14.50 1.21
C ASP A 60 -5.89 14.25 1.80
N VAL A 61 -6.70 13.41 1.13
CA VAL A 61 -7.95 12.84 1.68
C VAL A 61 -7.64 11.49 2.31
N TYR A 62 -7.80 11.41 3.63
CA TYR A 62 -7.55 10.21 4.42
C TYR A 62 -8.73 9.25 4.33
N GLN A 63 -8.45 8.02 3.90
CA GLN A 63 -9.31 6.87 4.08
C GLN A 63 -8.65 5.96 5.12
N GLU A 64 -9.06 6.11 6.38
CA GLU A 64 -8.75 5.13 7.41
C GLU A 64 -9.63 3.90 7.18
N LEU A 65 -8.99 2.76 6.96
CA LEU A 65 -9.69 1.48 6.90
C LEU A 65 -9.56 0.83 8.28
N GLU A 66 -10.36 1.30 9.25
CA GLU A 66 -10.48 0.60 10.54
C GLU A 66 -10.99 -0.83 10.29
N TYR A 67 -10.25 -1.82 10.78
CA TYR A 67 -10.57 -3.25 10.67
C TYR A 67 -10.64 -3.82 9.25
N TYR A 68 -9.74 -3.41 8.36
CA TYR A 68 -9.54 -4.16 7.13
C TYR A 68 -8.91 -5.53 7.45
N ARG A 69 -9.68 -6.62 7.27
CA ARG A 69 -9.16 -7.98 7.18
C ARG A 69 -8.86 -8.25 5.71
N PRO A 70 -7.64 -7.97 5.23
CA PRO A 70 -7.26 -8.30 3.86
C PRO A 70 -7.52 -9.78 3.60
N GLU A 71 -7.90 -10.12 2.37
CA GLU A 71 -7.83 -11.50 1.92
C GLU A 71 -6.36 -11.92 1.98
N VAL A 72 -6.05 -12.85 2.87
CA VAL A 72 -4.70 -13.38 3.05
C VAL A 72 -4.51 -14.51 2.06
N LYS A 73 -3.56 -14.33 1.14
CA LYS A 73 -3.17 -15.37 0.20
C LYS A 73 -1.66 -15.37 0.05
N ASP A 74 -1.05 -16.55 0.17
CA ASP A 74 0.38 -16.77 -0.03
C ASP A 74 1.29 -15.86 0.83
N GLY A 75 0.86 -15.53 2.06
CA GLY A 75 1.62 -14.67 2.99
C GLY A 75 1.44 -13.17 2.79
N PHE A 76 0.47 -12.74 1.95
CA PHE A 76 0.21 -11.33 1.68
C PHE A 76 -1.18 -10.89 2.11
N SER A 77 -1.23 -9.71 2.73
CA SER A 77 -2.41 -8.91 2.96
C SER A 77 -2.73 -8.08 1.72
N SER A 78 -3.89 -8.28 1.10
CA SER A 78 -4.27 -7.58 -0.14
C SER A 78 -5.44 -6.62 0.00
N PHE A 79 -5.35 -5.43 -0.63
CA PHE A 79 -6.43 -4.45 -0.73
C PHE A 79 -6.42 -3.71 -2.07
N GLU A 80 -7.50 -2.98 -2.38
CA GLU A 80 -7.60 -2.18 -3.61
C GLU A 80 -7.68 -0.69 -3.29
N ILE A 81 -6.95 0.12 -4.05
CA ILE A 81 -7.03 1.58 -4.04
C ILE A 81 -7.57 2.03 -5.39
N ILE A 82 -8.57 2.90 -5.37
CA ILE A 82 -9.02 3.62 -6.56
C ILE A 82 -8.48 5.05 -6.44
N ALA A 83 -7.63 5.45 -7.40
CA ALA A 83 -7.00 6.75 -7.40
C ALA A 83 -7.28 7.48 -8.73
N PRO A 84 -7.66 8.77 -8.70
CA PRO A 84 -7.85 9.58 -9.89
C PRO A 84 -6.52 9.84 -10.62
N SER A 85 -6.59 10.36 -11.85
CA SER A 85 -5.40 10.85 -12.55
C SER A 85 -4.72 11.96 -11.76
N HIS A 86 -3.39 12.03 -11.82
CA HIS A 86 -2.56 12.99 -11.08
C HIS A 86 -2.77 12.93 -9.57
N ALA A 87 -3.00 11.74 -9.02
CA ALA A 87 -3.18 11.54 -7.59
C ALA A 87 -1.86 11.26 -6.88
N THR A 88 -1.66 11.85 -5.69
CA THR A 88 -0.63 11.42 -4.74
C THR A 88 -1.25 10.45 -3.76
N VAL A 89 -0.68 9.25 -3.65
CA VAL A 89 -1.14 8.20 -2.74
C VAL A 89 -0.08 7.98 -1.66
N GLY A 90 -0.52 7.99 -0.41
CA GLY A 90 0.27 7.58 0.76
C GLY A 90 -0.32 6.32 1.37
N ILE A 91 0.52 5.35 1.68
CA ILE A 91 0.11 4.12 2.37
C ILE A 91 0.99 4.00 3.61
N TYR A 92 0.35 3.96 4.77
CA TYR A 92 0.98 3.65 6.05
C TYR A 92 0.36 2.38 6.60
N PHE A 93 1.19 1.45 7.08
CA PHE A 93 0.69 0.24 7.70
C PHE A 93 1.52 -0.18 8.90
N ARG A 94 0.87 -0.90 9.81
CA ARG A 94 1.48 -1.63 10.91
C ARG A 94 1.12 -3.11 10.81
N GLN A 95 2.06 -3.99 11.11
CA GLN A 95 1.90 -5.43 11.04
C GLN A 95 2.40 -6.10 12.32
N TYR A 96 1.91 -7.31 12.59
CA TYR A 96 2.50 -8.12 13.66
C TYR A 96 3.84 -8.68 13.18
N VAL A 97 4.89 -8.50 13.98
CA VAL A 97 6.20 -9.15 13.77
C VAL A 97 6.23 -10.40 14.66
N GLY A 98 6.39 -11.57 14.04
CA GLY A 98 6.46 -12.87 14.71
C GLY A 98 7.87 -13.28 15.05
#